data_AF-A0A9D6IE31-F1
#
_entry.id   AF-A0A9D6IE31-F1
#
_cell.length_a   1.000
_cell.length_b   1.000
_cell.length_c   1.000
_cell.angle_alpha   90.00
_cell.angle_beta   90.00
_cell.angle_gamma   90.00
#
_symmetry.space_group_name_H-M   'P 1'
#
loop_
_entity.id
_entity.type
_entity.pdbx_description
1 polymer ?
#
loop_
_entity_poly.entity_id
_entity_poly.type
_entity_poly.pdbx_seq_one_letter_code
_entity_poly.pdbx_strand_id
1 'polypeptide(L)' 'IDPSASSGQAATGIFFDELTVESLVKAIKSFDKLRINAEDCIRQAQKFSKERFKREIREFVSKITYGKKEKE' A
#
# COMPACT_ATOMS: atom_id res chain seq x y z
N ILE A 1 5.24 -6.65 -15.67
CA ILE A 1 4.90 -5.21 -15.55
C ILE A 1 4.30 -5.09 -14.16
N ASP A 2 4.92 -4.32 -13.26
CA ASP A 2 4.45 -4.23 -11.87
C ASP A 2 2.99 -3.72 -11.84
N PRO A 3 2.07 -4.38 -11.12
CA PRO A 3 0.66 -3.94 -11.04
C PRO A 3 0.50 -2.52 -10.45
N SER A 4 1.47 -2.01 -9.68
CA SER A 4 1.49 -0.61 -9.25
C SER A 4 1.68 0.36 -10.42
N ALA A 5 2.39 -0.04 -11.47
CA ALA A 5 2.62 0.77 -12.67
C ALA A 5 1.36 0.92 -13.56
N SER A 6 0.36 0.03 -13.41
CA SER A 6 -0.94 0.19 -14.10
C SER A 6 -1.97 0.98 -13.28
N SER A 7 -1.72 1.17 -11.98
CA SER A 7 -2.68 1.76 -11.02
C SER A 7 -2.60 3.29 -10.87
N GLY A 8 -1.74 3.97 -11.65
CA GLY A 8 -1.52 5.42 -11.54
C GLY A 8 -0.84 5.87 -10.24
N GLN A 9 -0.32 4.93 -9.43
CA GLN A 9 0.46 5.22 -8.23
C GLN A 9 1.95 5.36 -8.58
N ALA A 10 2.62 6.32 -7.92
CA ALA A 10 4.05 6.49 -8.08
C ALA A 10 4.80 5.25 -7.55
N ALA A 11 5.82 4.81 -8.29
CA ALA A 11 6.56 3.60 -7.99
C ALA A 11 7.40 3.79 -6.71
N THR A 12 7.14 2.96 -5.70
CA THR A 12 7.87 2.94 -4.41
C THR A 12 8.68 1.66 -4.21
N GLY A 13 8.66 0.77 -5.19
CA GLY A 13 9.35 -0.52 -5.18
C GLY A 13 8.91 -1.36 -6.37
N ILE A 14 9.30 -2.64 -6.36
CA ILE A 14 8.81 -3.64 -7.31
C ILE A 14 8.29 -4.87 -6.57
N PHE A 15 7.15 -5.41 -6.99
CA PHE A 15 6.69 -6.73 -6.55
C PHE A 15 7.33 -7.86 -7.38
N PHE A 16 7.48 -9.02 -6.76
CA PHE A 16 7.91 -10.23 -7.45
C PHE A 16 6.95 -11.37 -7.13
N ASP A 17 6.55 -12.10 -8.17
CA ASP A 17 5.32 -12.90 -8.14
C ASP A 17 5.46 -14.24 -7.42
N GLU A 18 6.70 -14.75 -7.33
CA GLU A 18 7.01 -16.07 -6.79
C GLU A 18 8.15 -15.98 -5.78
N LEU A 19 8.05 -16.70 -4.66
CA LEU A 19 9.10 -16.74 -3.63
C LEU A 19 10.24 -17.70 -4.00
N THR A 20 10.77 -17.55 -5.21
CA THR A 20 11.88 -18.33 -5.78
C THR A 20 13.12 -17.46 -5.99
N VAL A 21 14.30 -18.09 -6.03
CA VAL A 21 15.57 -17.38 -6.23
C VAL A 21 15.57 -16.69 -7.60
N GLU A 22 15.05 -17.37 -8.63
CA GLU A 22 14.99 -16.86 -10.01
C GLU A 22 14.11 -15.63 -10.11
N SER A 23 12.95 -15.65 -9.45
CA SER A 23 12.02 -14.54 -9.40
C SER A 23 12.61 -13.33 -8.67
N LEU A 24 13.26 -13.57 -7.53
CA LEU A 24 13.96 -12.53 -6.78
C LEU A 24 15.10 -11.88 -7.60
N VAL A 25 15.91 -12.70 -8.30
CA VAL A 25 16.99 -12.19 -9.17
C VAL A 25 16.43 -11.30 -10.28
N LYS A 26 15.31 -11.68 -10.91
CA LYS A 26 14.64 -10.86 -11.93
C LYS A 26 14.13 -9.54 -11.34
N ALA A 27 13.56 -9.59 -10.14
CA ALA A 27 13.05 -8.41 -9.44
C ALA A 27 14.17 -7.41 -9.13
N ILE A 28 15.29 -7.88 -8.56
CA ILE A 28 16.46 -7.05 -8.25
C ILE A 28 17.03 -6.40 -9.52
N LYS A 29 17.19 -7.16 -10.62
CA LYS A 29 17.66 -6.62 -11.91
C LYS A 29 16.73 -5.56 -12.51
N SER A 30 15.44 -5.65 -12.22
CA SER A 30 14.43 -4.68 -12.69
C SER A 30 14.38 -3.46 -11.77
N PHE A 31 14.53 -3.67 -10.46
CA PHE A 31 14.60 -2.62 -9.44
C PHE A 31 15.74 -1.63 -9.69
N ASP A 32 16.93 -2.13 -10.08
CA ASP A 32 18.11 -1.29 -10.36
C ASP A 32 17.88 -0.27 -11.50
N LYS A 33 16.93 -0.56 -12.40
CA LYS A 33 16.56 0.31 -13.53
C LYS A 33 15.39 1.25 -13.18
N LEU A 34 14.77 1.07 -12.03
CA LEU A 34 13.59 1.82 -11.62
C LEU A 34 14.03 3.16 -11.01
N ARG A 35 13.39 4.25 -11.44
CA ARG A 35 13.52 5.54 -10.76
C ARG A 35 12.48 5.64 -9.66
N ILE A 36 12.94 5.73 -8.42
CA ILE A 36 12.09 5.91 -7.23
C ILE A 36 12.37 7.30 -6.66
N ASN A 37 11.33 8.12 -6.49
CA ASN A 37 11.46 9.39 -5.81
C ASN A 37 11.22 9.22 -4.30
N ALA A 38 12.09 9.81 -3.48
CA ALA A 38 11.98 9.71 -2.03
C ALA A 38 10.64 10.27 -1.50
N GLU A 39 10.13 11.36 -2.09
CA GLU A 39 8.85 11.97 -1.71
C GLU A 39 7.67 11.03 -1.91
N ASP A 40 7.70 10.18 -2.94
CA ASP A 40 6.67 9.19 -3.23
C ASP A 40 6.67 8.09 -2.17
N CYS A 41 7.85 7.63 -1.77
CA CYS A 41 8.01 6.68 -0.67
C CYS A 41 7.50 7.24 0.66
N ILE A 42 7.84 8.48 0.98
CA ILE A 42 7.39 9.16 2.22
C ILE A 42 5.86 9.29 2.21
N ARG A 43 5.29 9.77 1.10
CA ARG A 43 3.83 9.95 0.96
C ARG A 43 3.08 8.63 1.06
N GLN A 44 3.63 7.55 0.50
CA GLN A 44 3.06 6.21 0.63
C GLN A 44 3.15 5.71 2.08
N ALA A 45 4.29 5.87 2.75
CA ALA A 45 4.47 5.46 4.15
C ALA A 45 3.54 6.20 5.12
N GLN A 46 3.27 7.48 4.90
CA GLN A 46 2.34 8.28 5.71
C GLN A 46 0.91 7.71 5.74
N LYS A 47 0.50 6.98 4.69
CA LYS A 47 -0.79 6.28 4.66
C LYS A 47 -0.88 5.17 5.71
N PHE A 48 0.24 4.65 6.21
CA PHE A 48 0.27 3.60 7.24
C PHE A 48 0.59 4.17 8.63
N SER A 49 0.37 5.46 8.84
CA SER A 49 0.57 6.12 10.13
C SER A 49 -0.39 5.63 11.22
N LYS A 50 0.08 5.67 12.46
CA LYS A 50 -0.70 5.31 13.66
C LYS A 50 -1.94 6.19 13.80
N GLU A 51 -1.82 7.46 13.47
CA GLU A 51 -2.88 8.46 13.54
C GLU A 51 -4.00 8.12 12.55
N ARG A 52 -3.64 7.78 11.31
CA ARG A 52 -4.59 7.33 10.28
C ARG A 52 -5.26 6.02 10.70
N PHE A 53 -4.49 5.02 11.15
CA PHE A 53 -5.05 3.76 11.63
C PHE A 53 -6.07 3.97 12.77
N LYS A 54 -5.70 4.75 13.79
CA LYS A 54 -6.58 5.07 14.93
C LYS A 54 -7.86 5.78 14.51
N ARG A 55 -7.80 6.65 13.50
CA ARG A 55 -8.99 7.31 12.95
C ARG A 55 -9.89 6.31 12.23
N GLU A 56 -9.32 5.57 11.27
CA GLU A 56 -10.07 4.63 10.43
C GLU A 56 -10.70 3.48 11.23
N ILE A 57 -9.99 2.93 12.21
CA ILE A 57 -10.55 1.84 13.04
C ILE A 57 -11.70 2.34 13.93
N ARG A 58 -11.60 3.56 14.47
CA ARG A 58 -12.70 4.14 15.27
C ARG A 58 -13.91 4.41 14.40
N GLU A 59 -13.72 5.04 13.25
CA GLU A 59 -14.81 5.27 12.29
C GLU A 59 -15.48 3.96 11.87
N PHE A 60 -14.69 2.91 11.60
CA PHE A 60 -15.19 1.58 11.26
C PHE A 60 -16.04 0.97 12.39
N VAL A 61 -15.52 0.96 13.63
CA VAL A 61 -16.24 0.42 14.80
C VAL A 61 -17.50 1.23 15.07
N SER A 62 -17.42 2.57 15.06
CA SER A 62 -18.57 3.45 15.29
C SER A 62 -19.69 3.23 14.26
N LYS A 63 -19.36 3.02 12.98
CA LYS A 63 -20.37 2.69 11.95
C LYS A 63 -21.13 1.41 12.29
N ILE A 64 -20.43 0.39 12.80
CA ILE A 64 -21.05 -0.89 13.15
C ILE A 64 -21.88 -0.79 14.44
N THR A 65 -21.42 -0.04 15.45
CA THR A 65 -22.09 0.05 16.75
C THR A 65 -23.25 1.05 16.78
N TYR A 66 -23.13 2.20 16.09
CA TYR A 66 -24.14 3.26 16.10
C TYR A 66 -25.12 3.19 14.92
N GLY A 67 -24.73 2.57 13.80
CA GLY A 67 -25.64 2.34 12.65
C GLY A 67 -26.77 1.33 12.93
N LYS A 68 -26.80 0.71 14.12
CA LYS A 68 -27.85 -0.23 14.55
C LYS A 68 -29.02 0.45 15.27
N LYS A 69 -28.95 1.75 15.61
CA LYS A 69 -29.98 2.44 16.41
C LYS A 69 -31.11 3.13 15.63
N GLU A 70 -31.09 3.12 14.29
CA GLU A 70 -32.15 3.71 13.45
C GLU A 70 -33.10 2.67 12.82
N LYS A 71 -33.10 1.42 13.30
CA LYS A 71 -33.98 0.35 12.79
C LYS A 71 -34.82 -0.34 13.88
N GLU A 72 -35.23 0.41 14.90
CA GLU A 72 -36.20 -0.07 15.90
C GLU A 72 -37.26 1.00 16.17
#